data_AF-A0A523JQ38-F1
#
_entry.id   AF-A0A523JQ38-F1
#
_cell.length_a   1.000
_cell.length_b   1.000
_cell.length_c   1.000
_cell.angle_alpha   90.00
_cell.angle_beta   90.00
_cell.angle_gamma   90.00
#
_symmetry.space_group_name_H-M   'P 1'
#
loop_
_entity.id
_entity.type
_entity.pdbx_description
1 polymer ?
#
loop_
_entity_poly.entity_id
_entity_poly.type
_entity_poly.pdbx_seq_one_letter_code
_entity_poly.pdbx_strand_id
1 'polypeptide(L)'
;MRAPAEATKPAQAQRTGRSKSRDSPLNRSAGDGSAGTCHARGMLHSLDHVMVVVRDLEEATRQTEALFGRKASWRGIHTDAGSANALFRLSNTYLELISPVGAGFAGRALEAALEQQGEGELGLAFGTDDAEACAARLRAAGLPVRDPWEGEGHSSDSDDVRHWR
;
A
#
# COMPACT_ATOMS: atom_id res chain seq x y z
N MET A 1 -38.42 -40.58 -6.87
CA MET A 1 -37.35 -40.97 -7.81
C MET A 1 -37.83 -40.61 -9.22
N ARG A 2 -36.95 -39.97 -10.03
CA ARG A 2 -37.09 -39.41 -11.40
C ARG A 2 -37.27 -37.87 -11.51
N ALA A 3 -36.13 -37.22 -11.77
CA ALA A 3 -35.97 -36.03 -12.61
C ALA A 3 -35.89 -36.46 -14.10
N PRO A 4 -35.57 -35.60 -15.10
CA PRO A 4 -35.53 -34.12 -15.15
C PRO A 4 -36.27 -33.53 -16.39
N ALA A 5 -36.27 -32.20 -16.55
CA ALA A 5 -36.36 -31.57 -17.86
C ALA A 5 -35.41 -30.37 -17.93
N GLU A 6 -34.43 -30.47 -18.83
CA GLU A 6 -33.47 -29.42 -19.21
C GLU A 6 -34.19 -28.28 -19.95
N ALA A 7 -33.83 -27.03 -19.63
CA ALA A 7 -34.21 -25.87 -20.43
C ALA A 7 -32.97 -25.34 -21.15
N THR A 8 -33.07 -25.36 -22.47
CA THR A 8 -32.07 -25.04 -23.49
C THR A 8 -31.74 -23.53 -23.54
N LYS A 9 -30.45 -23.21 -23.71
CA LYS A 9 -29.94 -21.85 -24.00
C LYS A 9 -30.43 -21.33 -25.36
N PRO A 10 -30.80 -20.05 -25.52
CA PRO A 10 -30.97 -19.47 -26.84
C PRO A 10 -29.62 -19.05 -27.46
N ALA A 11 -29.50 -19.33 -28.76
CA ALA A 11 -28.36 -19.06 -29.61
C ALA A 11 -28.27 -17.59 -30.07
N GLN A 12 -27.05 -17.20 -30.40
CA GLN A 12 -26.61 -15.88 -30.82
C GLN A 12 -27.15 -15.48 -32.21
N ALA A 13 -27.56 -14.22 -32.36
CA ALA A 13 -27.79 -13.58 -33.65
C ALA A 13 -26.63 -12.63 -33.97
N GLN A 14 -25.96 -12.88 -35.10
CA GLN A 14 -24.91 -12.04 -35.66
C GLN A 14 -25.51 -10.73 -36.19
N ARG A 15 -24.89 -9.60 -35.83
CA ARG A 15 -25.06 -8.32 -36.54
C ARG A 15 -23.69 -7.78 -36.94
N THR A 16 -23.50 -7.70 -38.24
CA THR A 16 -22.39 -7.07 -38.93
C THR A 16 -22.50 -5.55 -38.80
N GLY A 17 -21.42 -4.91 -38.35
CA GLY A 17 -21.35 -3.46 -38.17
C GLY A 17 -19.91 -2.99 -38.06
N ARG A 18 -19.28 -2.74 -39.20
CA ARG A 18 -17.95 -2.15 -39.34
C ARG A 18 -18.00 -0.69 -38.86
N SER A 19 -17.38 -0.38 -37.72
CA SER A 19 -17.09 1.00 -37.30
C SER A 19 -15.58 1.20 -37.21
N LYS A 20 -15.13 2.26 -37.88
CA LYS A 20 -13.74 2.61 -38.18
C LYS A 20 -13.01 3.09 -36.93
N SER A 21 -11.74 2.70 -36.82
CA SER A 21 -10.76 3.31 -35.92
C SER A 21 -10.72 4.82 -36.11
N ARG A 22 -10.74 5.55 -35.00
CA ARG A 22 -10.39 6.96 -34.93
C ARG A 22 -9.19 7.09 -34.02
N ASP A 23 -8.01 6.86 -34.60
CA ASP A 23 -6.82 7.60 -34.21
C ASP A 23 -6.99 9.03 -34.70
N SER A 24 -6.84 10.01 -33.81
CA SER A 24 -6.53 11.39 -34.20
C SER A 24 -5.93 12.18 -33.05
N PRO A 25 -5.06 13.15 -33.38
CA PRO A 25 -3.79 13.33 -32.71
C PRO A 25 -3.80 14.54 -31.78
N LEU A 26 -3.30 14.36 -30.55
CA LEU A 26 -2.80 15.47 -29.75
C LEU A 26 -1.30 15.25 -29.55
N ASN A 27 -0.54 15.72 -30.54
CA ASN A 27 0.91 15.76 -30.54
C ASN A 27 1.34 17.21 -30.83
N ARG A 28 2.16 17.74 -29.91
CA ARG A 28 3.13 18.88 -30.00
C ARG A 28 2.59 20.31 -30.05
N SER A 29 2.85 21.04 -28.97
CA SER A 29 3.67 22.26 -29.07
C SER A 29 5.02 21.99 -28.42
N ALA A 30 6.09 22.14 -29.21
CA ALA A 30 7.44 22.40 -28.70
C ALA A 30 7.63 23.92 -28.56
N GLY A 31 8.37 24.34 -27.53
CA GLY A 31 8.63 25.73 -27.12
C GLY A 31 7.95 26.01 -25.77
N ASP A 32 8.60 26.45 -24.71
CA ASP A 32 9.84 27.19 -24.54
C ASP A 32 10.56 26.71 -23.27
N GLY A 33 11.88 26.71 -23.30
CA GLY A 33 12.78 26.24 -22.26
C GLY A 33 12.77 27.12 -21.02
N SER A 34 11.87 26.81 -20.09
CA SER A 34 12.20 26.89 -18.68
C SER A 34 12.59 25.49 -18.24
N ALA A 35 13.89 25.20 -18.23
CA ALA A 35 14.43 24.14 -17.39
C ALA A 35 14.05 24.50 -15.95
N GLY A 36 12.84 24.11 -15.54
CA GLY A 36 12.46 24.10 -14.14
C GLY A 36 13.57 23.31 -13.47
N THR A 37 14.29 23.96 -12.57
CA THR A 37 15.34 23.33 -11.80
C THR A 37 14.75 22.05 -11.23
N CYS A 38 15.13 20.91 -11.81
CA CYS A 38 14.97 19.64 -11.15
C CYS A 38 15.91 19.76 -9.96
N HIS A 39 15.38 20.24 -8.84
CA HIS A 39 16.03 19.98 -7.57
C HIS A 39 16.13 18.46 -7.55
N ALA A 40 17.37 17.96 -7.64
CA ALA A 40 17.63 16.55 -7.47
C ALA A 40 16.88 16.16 -6.20
N ARG A 41 15.87 15.29 -6.32
CA ARG A 41 15.15 14.81 -5.15
C ARG A 41 16.21 14.26 -4.21
N GLY A 42 16.19 14.74 -2.97
CA GLY A 42 17.08 14.19 -1.94
C GLY A 42 16.85 12.68 -1.85
N MET A 43 17.87 11.94 -1.41
CA MET A 43 17.79 10.49 -1.23
C MET A 43 16.53 10.03 -0.49
N LEU A 44 16.11 10.79 0.52
CA LEU A 44 14.79 10.69 1.12
C LEU A 44 14.01 11.94 0.72
N HIS A 45 12.87 11.79 0.06
CA HIS A 45 12.14 12.91 -0.54
C HIS A 45 10.73 13.13 0.03
N SER A 46 10.21 12.20 0.83
CA SER A 46 8.89 12.32 1.44
C SER A 46 8.77 11.51 2.73
N LEU A 47 7.91 11.97 3.64
CA LEU A 47 7.33 11.12 4.67
C LEU A 47 6.23 10.29 4.01
N ASP A 48 6.41 8.98 3.91
CA ASP A 48 5.42 8.10 3.33
C ASP A 48 4.28 7.86 4.34
N HIS A 49 4.62 7.41 5.55
CA HIS A 49 3.66 7.19 6.62
C HIS A 49 4.27 7.20 8.03
N VAL A 50 3.37 7.35 9.01
CA VAL A 50 3.63 7.20 10.45
C VAL A 50 2.97 5.92 10.92
N MET A 51 3.69 5.07 11.65
CA MET A 51 3.19 3.80 12.18
C MET A 51 2.90 3.92 13.68
N VAL A 52 1.71 3.48 14.07
CA VAL A 52 1.29 3.32 15.46
C VAL A 52 0.96 1.86 15.70
N VAL A 53 1.67 1.24 16.64
CA VAL A 53 1.42 -0.15 17.02
C VAL A 53 0.29 -0.23 18.04
N VAL A 54 -0.63 -1.16 17.81
CA VAL A 54 -1.82 -1.38 18.65
C VAL A 54 -2.00 -2.88 18.91
N ARG A 55 -2.63 -3.25 20.02
CA ARG A 55 -2.94 -4.65 20.37
C ARG A 55 -4.20 -5.14 19.68
N ASP A 56 -5.21 -4.27 19.59
CA ASP A 56 -6.48 -4.56 18.94
C ASP A 56 -6.67 -3.61 17.76
N LEU A 57 -6.40 -4.14 16.56
CA LEU A 57 -6.51 -3.37 15.33
C LEU A 57 -7.93 -2.90 15.05
N GLU A 58 -8.94 -3.71 15.36
CA GLU A 58 -10.33 -3.37 15.03
C GLU A 58 -10.85 -2.27 15.97
N GLU A 59 -10.54 -2.38 17.27
CA GLU A 59 -10.81 -1.34 18.25
C GLU A 59 -10.16 -0.01 17.86
N ALA A 60 -8.85 -0.03 17.62
CA ALA A 60 -8.09 1.16 17.29
C ALA A 60 -8.57 1.79 15.98
N THR A 61 -8.93 0.97 14.99
CA THR A 61 -9.48 1.46 13.72
C THR A 61 -10.81 2.16 13.96
N ARG A 62 -11.73 1.55 14.71
CA ARG A 62 -13.04 2.16 15.02
C ARG A 62 -12.90 3.49 15.75
N GLN A 63 -11.99 3.57 16.72
CA GLN A 63 -11.71 4.82 17.45
C GLN A 63 -11.13 5.90 16.53
N THR A 64 -10.18 5.53 15.67
CA THR A 64 -9.55 6.44 14.72
C THR A 64 -10.54 6.92 13.66
N GLU A 65 -11.44 6.06 13.20
CA GLU A 65 -12.54 6.45 12.30
C GLU A 65 -13.46 7.49 12.95
N ALA A 66 -13.77 7.32 14.24
CA ALA A 66 -14.57 8.28 14.99
C ALA A 66 -13.83 9.62 15.16
N LEU A 67 -12.53 9.59 15.43
CA LEU A 67 -11.70 10.80 15.58
C LEU A 67 -11.53 11.56 14.27
N PHE A 68 -11.29 10.86 13.16
CA PHE A 68 -11.09 11.48 11.85
C PHE A 68 -12.40 11.77 11.12
N GLY A 69 -13.53 11.25 11.60
CA GLY A 69 -14.84 11.39 10.96
C GLY A 69 -14.91 10.72 9.59
N ARG A 70 -14.11 9.68 9.34
CA ARG A 70 -14.03 8.97 8.07
C ARG A 70 -13.53 7.55 8.23
N LYS A 71 -13.88 6.69 7.27
CA LYS A 71 -13.45 5.29 7.24
C LYS A 71 -11.96 5.14 6.92
N ALA A 72 -11.39 4.02 7.34
CA ALA A 72 -10.07 3.60 6.88
C ALA A 72 -10.05 3.58 5.34
N SER A 73 -8.96 4.06 4.76
CA SER A 73 -8.74 4.08 3.31
C SER A 73 -8.27 2.72 2.77
N TRP A 74 -7.77 1.87 3.66
CA TRP A 74 -7.30 0.52 3.37
C TRP A 74 -7.27 -0.28 4.67
N ARG A 75 -7.51 -1.59 4.56
CA ARG A 75 -7.26 -2.57 5.62
C ARG A 75 -6.53 -3.74 4.98
N GLY A 76 -5.41 -4.15 5.57
CA GLY A 76 -4.49 -5.08 4.94
C GLY A 76 -4.01 -6.19 5.86
N ILE A 77 -3.69 -7.33 5.26
CA ILE A 77 -3.03 -8.46 5.93
C ILE A 77 -1.72 -8.76 5.19
N HIS A 78 -0.65 -8.89 5.96
CA HIS A 78 0.69 -9.27 5.51
C HIS A 78 0.99 -10.68 6.03
N THR A 79 0.44 -11.71 5.39
CA THR A 79 0.45 -13.10 5.90
C THR A 79 1.85 -13.59 6.26
N ASP A 80 2.82 -13.43 5.35
CA ASP A 80 4.19 -13.90 5.55
C ASP A 80 4.95 -13.06 6.59
N ALA A 81 4.68 -11.75 6.62
CA ALA A 81 5.29 -10.85 7.60
C ALA A 81 4.66 -11.00 9.00
N GLY A 82 3.43 -11.52 9.11
CA GLY A 82 2.72 -11.74 10.37
C GLY A 82 2.08 -10.48 10.96
N SER A 83 1.69 -9.52 10.14
CA SER A 83 1.06 -8.26 10.60
C SER A 83 -0.21 -7.93 9.82
N ALA A 84 -1.08 -7.13 10.41
CA ALA A 84 -2.23 -6.54 9.74
C ALA A 84 -2.27 -5.04 10.03
N ASN A 85 -2.87 -4.27 9.12
CA ASN A 85 -2.94 -2.82 9.23
C ASN A 85 -4.29 -2.23 8.85
N ALA A 86 -4.50 -0.99 9.29
CA ALA A 86 -5.55 -0.10 8.83
C ALA A 86 -4.93 1.27 8.53
N LEU A 87 -5.21 1.81 7.35
CA LEU A 87 -4.57 3.04 6.87
C LEU A 87 -5.57 4.17 6.75
N PHE A 88 -5.11 5.37 7.09
CA PHE A 88 -5.90 6.59 6.96
C PHE A 88 -5.14 7.61 6.11
N ARG A 89 -5.53 7.76 4.83
CA ARG A 89 -4.80 8.59 3.87
C ARG A 89 -4.96 10.08 4.15
N LEU A 90 -3.87 10.78 4.45
CA LEU A 90 -3.83 12.24 4.59
C LEU A 90 -3.43 12.88 3.26
N SER A 91 -3.34 14.21 3.22
CA SER A 91 -3.07 14.96 1.97
C SER A 91 -1.71 14.61 1.34
N ASN A 92 -0.68 14.38 2.16
CA ASN A 92 0.69 14.10 1.72
C ASN A 92 1.28 12.79 2.26
N THR A 93 0.66 12.18 3.28
CA THR A 93 1.16 10.98 3.98
C THR A 93 -0.02 10.10 4.43
N TYR A 94 0.18 9.05 5.20
CA TYR A 94 -0.91 8.32 5.85
C TYR A 94 -0.53 7.89 7.27
N LEU A 95 -1.56 7.74 8.11
CA LEU A 95 -1.41 7.06 9.40
C LEU A 95 -1.65 5.57 9.16
N GLU A 96 -0.73 4.74 9.66
CA GLU A 96 -0.84 3.29 9.71
C GLU A 96 -1.04 2.85 11.16
N LEU A 97 -2.18 2.24 11.42
CA LEU A 97 -2.36 1.40 12.61
C LEU A 97 -1.89 0.00 12.25
N ILE A 98 -1.01 -0.60 13.06
CA ILE A 98 -0.45 -1.92 12.77
C ILE A 98 -0.50 -2.82 14.01
N SER A 99 -0.83 -4.09 13.80
CA SER A 99 -0.94 -5.10 14.86
C SER A 99 -0.28 -6.40 14.42
N PRO A 100 0.33 -7.16 15.36
CA PRO A 100 0.73 -8.54 15.06
C PRO A 100 -0.51 -9.42 14.85
N VAL A 101 -0.44 -10.32 13.86
CA VAL A 101 -1.47 -11.34 13.61
C VAL A 101 -0.88 -12.73 13.38
N GLY A 102 0.44 -12.87 13.43
CA GLY A 102 1.13 -14.16 13.27
C GLY A 102 2.63 -14.08 13.56
N ALA A 103 3.29 -15.22 13.60
CA ALA A 103 4.70 -15.35 14.01
C ALA A 103 5.73 -14.98 12.92
N GLY A 104 5.34 -14.19 11.91
CA GLY A 104 6.27 -13.67 10.90
C GLY A 104 7.27 -12.67 11.49
N PHE A 105 8.24 -12.21 10.69
CA PHE A 105 9.29 -11.33 11.21
C PHE A 105 8.73 -10.02 11.78
N ALA A 106 7.74 -9.43 11.10
CA ALA A 106 7.11 -8.19 11.54
C ALA A 106 6.23 -8.45 12.76
N GLY A 107 5.43 -9.53 12.75
CA GLY A 107 4.60 -9.90 13.91
C GLY A 107 5.41 -10.05 15.19
N ARG A 108 6.53 -10.80 15.17
CA ARG A 108 7.42 -10.92 16.33
C ARG A 108 8.02 -9.58 16.78
N ALA A 109 8.39 -8.71 15.83
CA ALA A 109 8.92 -7.39 16.16
C ALA A 109 7.86 -6.48 16.81
N LEU A 110 6.62 -6.55 16.32
CA LEU A 110 5.48 -5.80 16.86
C LEU A 110 5.08 -6.31 18.25
N GLU A 111 5.05 -7.64 18.46
CA GLU A 111 4.84 -8.24 19.79
C GLU A 111 5.89 -7.75 20.78
N ALA A 112 7.17 -7.81 20.40
CA ALA A 112 8.26 -7.32 21.26
C ALA A 112 8.13 -5.82 21.56
N ALA A 113 7.75 -4.98 20.58
CA ALA A 113 7.51 -3.56 20.79
C ALA A 113 6.36 -3.32 21.79
N LEU A 114 5.24 -4.03 21.61
CA LEU A 114 4.08 -3.97 22.51
C LEU A 114 4.40 -4.43 23.94
N GLU A 115 5.26 -5.43 24.10
CA GLU A 115 5.71 -5.90 25.43
C GLU A 115 6.62 -4.89 26.11
N GLN A 116 7.53 -4.27 25.37
CA GLN A 116 8.54 -3.36 25.94
C GLN A 116 7.99 -1.96 26.22
N GLN A 117 7.12 -1.45 25.34
CA GLN A 117 6.73 -0.04 25.30
C GLN A 117 5.22 0.18 25.39
N GLY A 118 4.42 -0.86 25.19
CA GLY A 118 2.96 -0.74 25.08
C GLY A 118 2.50 -0.29 23.69
N GLU A 119 1.25 0.17 23.61
CA GLU A 119 0.71 0.75 22.38
C GLU A 119 1.25 2.18 22.18
N GLY A 120 1.50 2.59 20.94
CA GLY A 120 2.01 3.93 20.66
C GLY A 120 2.79 4.03 19.35
N GLU A 121 3.58 5.11 19.24
CA GLU A 121 4.45 5.35 18.10
C GLU A 121 5.43 4.19 17.90
N LEU A 122 5.44 3.61 16.70
CA LEU A 122 6.40 2.57 16.31
C LEU A 122 7.55 3.16 15.49
N GLY A 123 7.24 4.07 14.56
CA GLY A 123 8.25 4.69 13.71
C GLY A 123 7.69 5.36 12.47
N LEU A 124 8.61 5.73 11.57
CA LEU A 124 8.35 6.50 10.36
C LEU A 124 8.90 5.76 9.13
N ALA A 125 8.19 5.88 8.01
CA ALA A 125 8.67 5.44 6.70
C ALA A 125 8.89 6.63 5.79
N PHE A 126 10.00 6.60 5.03
CA PHE A 126 10.37 7.66 4.11
C PHE A 126 10.46 7.11 2.68
N GLY A 127 10.00 7.91 1.72
CA GLY A 127 10.10 7.59 0.30
C GLY A 127 11.49 7.87 -0.25
N THR A 128 11.99 6.91 -1.05
CA THR A 128 13.21 7.00 -1.87
C THR A 128 12.89 6.48 -3.26
N ASP A 129 13.53 7.05 -4.29
CA ASP A 129 13.43 6.56 -5.66
C ASP A 129 14.32 5.31 -5.88
N ASP A 130 15.29 5.04 -5.00
CA ASP A 130 16.21 3.89 -5.05
C ASP A 130 16.52 3.36 -3.63
N ALA A 131 15.91 2.23 -3.27
CA ALA A 131 16.09 1.60 -1.97
C ALA A 131 17.50 1.03 -1.78
N GLU A 132 18.14 0.54 -2.85
CA GLU A 132 19.48 -0.04 -2.79
C GLU A 132 20.54 1.04 -2.56
N ALA A 133 20.46 2.13 -3.33
CA ALA A 133 21.36 3.27 -3.17
C ALA A 133 21.18 3.93 -1.78
N CYS A 134 19.94 3.99 -1.29
CA CYS A 134 19.63 4.45 0.06
C CYS A 134 20.29 3.57 1.12
N ALA A 135 20.06 2.25 1.07
CA ALA A 135 20.63 1.29 2.01
C ALA A 135 22.17 1.33 2.00
N ALA A 136 22.79 1.37 0.81
CA ALA A 136 24.24 1.45 0.67
C ALA A 136 24.82 2.72 1.32
N ARG A 137 24.18 3.88 1.14
CA ARG A 137 24.64 5.12 1.76
C ARG A 137 24.46 5.13 3.26
N LEU A 138 23.34 4.62 3.78
CA LEU A 138 23.11 4.53 5.22
C LEU A 138 24.13 3.58 5.88
N ARG A 139 24.48 2.46 5.23
CA ARG A 139 25.57 1.57 5.68
C ARG A 139 26.93 2.23 5.65
N ALA A 140 27.24 2.98 4.59
CA ALA A 140 28.48 3.74 4.51
C ALA A 140 28.58 4.81 5.62
N ALA A 141 27.44 5.27 6.14
CA ALA A 141 27.36 6.15 7.31
C ALA A 141 27.41 5.39 8.66
N GLY A 142 27.59 4.07 8.66
CA GLY A 142 27.73 3.25 9.87
C GLY A 142 26.41 2.78 10.50
N LEU A 143 25.27 2.95 9.82
CA LEU A 143 23.98 2.50 10.33
C LEU A 143 23.74 1.01 10.05
N PRO A 144 23.13 0.27 11.00
CA PRO A 144 22.82 -1.15 10.84
C PRO A 144 21.56 -1.34 9.97
N VAL A 145 21.73 -1.29 8.65
CA VAL A 145 20.63 -1.36 7.68
C VAL A 145 20.55 -2.75 7.02
N ARG A 146 19.37 -3.37 7.05
CA ARG A 146 19.04 -4.62 6.33
C ARG A 146 18.93 -4.37 4.83
N ASP A 147 19.09 -5.42 4.02
CA ASP A 147 18.86 -5.28 2.58
C ASP A 147 17.39 -4.92 2.31
N PRO A 148 17.11 -4.09 1.29
CA PRO A 148 15.76 -3.91 0.78
C PRO A 148 15.13 -5.26 0.44
N TRP A 149 13.83 -5.38 0.65
CA TRP A 149 13.09 -6.61 0.42
C TRP A 149 11.74 -6.28 -0.18
N GLU A 150 11.21 -7.18 -1.01
CA GLU A 150 9.90 -7.00 -1.63
C GLU A 150 8.81 -7.28 -0.60
N GLY A 151 7.98 -6.29 -0.34
CA GLY A 151 6.83 -6.38 0.55
C GLY A 151 5.52 -6.38 -0.22
N GLU A 152 4.52 -7.07 0.34
CA GLU A 152 3.17 -7.07 -0.19
C GLU A 152 2.11 -7.09 0.90
N GLY A 153 0.93 -6.59 0.57
CA GLY A 153 -0.22 -6.58 1.45
C GLY A 153 -1.52 -6.74 0.69
N HIS A 154 -2.34 -7.65 1.20
CA HIS A 154 -3.61 -8.03 0.60
C HIS A 154 -4.73 -7.29 1.33
N SER A 155 -5.64 -6.69 0.57
CA SER A 155 -6.82 -6.04 1.13
C SER A 155 -7.67 -7.04 1.89
N SER A 156 -8.20 -6.66 3.06
CA SER A 156 -9.24 -7.44 3.73
C SER A 156 -10.64 -7.19 3.16
N ASP A 157 -10.80 -6.12 2.39
CA ASP A 157 -12.10 -5.59 1.96
C ASP A 157 -12.34 -5.83 0.45
N SER A 158 -11.31 -6.17 -0.30
CA SER A 158 -11.31 -6.37 -1.76
C SER A 158 -10.24 -7.39 -2.18
N ASP A 159 -10.15 -7.71 -3.47
CA ASP A 159 -9.08 -8.55 -4.04
C ASP A 159 -7.83 -7.72 -4.41
N ASP A 160 -7.72 -6.49 -3.92
CA ASP A 160 -6.59 -5.61 -4.24
C ASP A 160 -5.33 -6.04 -3.50
N VAL A 161 -4.19 -5.88 -4.17
CA VAL A 161 -2.86 -6.15 -3.61
C VAL A 161 -1.98 -4.92 -3.76
N ARG A 162 -1.26 -4.57 -2.70
CA ARG A 162 -0.23 -3.54 -2.71
C ARG A 162 1.15 -4.18 -2.65
N HIS A 163 2.07 -3.66 -3.42
CA HIS A 163 3.49 -4.03 -3.39
C HIS A 163 4.34 -2.81 -3.04
N TRP A 164 5.45 -3.06 -2.36
CA TRP A 164 6.45 -2.04 -2.03
C TRP A 164 7.82 -2.69 -1.88
N ARG A 165 8.84 -1.84 -1.78
CA ARG A 165 10.21 -2.23 -1.52
C ARG A 165 10.91 -1.16 -0.69
#